data_AF-A0A3C1NEZ1-F1
#
_entry.id   AF-A0A3C1NEZ1-F1
#
_cell.length_a   1.000
_cell.length_b   1.000
_cell.length_c   1.000
_cell.angle_alpha   90.00
_cell.angle_beta   90.00
_cell.angle_gamma   90.00
#
_symmetry.space_group_name_H-M   'P 1'
#
loop_
_entity.id
_entity.type
_entity.pdbx_description
1 polymer ?
#
loop_
_entity_poly.entity_id
_entity_poly.type
_entity_poly.pdbx_seq_one_letter_code
_entity_poly.pdbx_strand_id
1 'polypeptide(L)'
;MADDVGRVRSLVASTGFFNAAEVDIAGELVTERLTKGTRSGYHFVLAERGSTLVAYACYGAIEGTRGSFDLYWIAVAPEEQGKGLGVQVFTRAEAAMRKAGAKHIYADTSSSDRYAGTRGFYQRMGFTEEARLSDFYGTGDGKVIYVKALAPFPPPQRHPGESRDPDSKEPS
;
A
#
# COMPACT_ATOMS: atom_id res chain seq x y z
N MET A 1 -3.98 -23.23 -2.04
CA MET A 1 -3.08 -22.15 -2.52
C MET A 1 -2.98 -22.22 -4.05
N ALA A 2 -4.12 -22.41 -4.72
CA ALA A 2 -4.17 -22.63 -6.16
C ALA A 2 -4.33 -21.25 -6.83
N ASP A 3 -3.25 -20.81 -7.47
CA ASP A 3 -3.17 -19.72 -8.44
C ASP A 3 -3.58 -18.29 -8.00
N ASP A 4 -2.92 -17.73 -6.98
CA ASP A 4 -3.08 -16.30 -6.65
C ASP A 4 -2.68 -15.37 -7.80
N VAL A 5 -1.78 -15.81 -8.68
CA VAL A 5 -1.38 -15.07 -9.90
C VAL A 5 -2.56 -14.89 -10.83
N GLY A 6 -3.23 -16.00 -11.21
CA GLY A 6 -4.42 -15.96 -12.04
C GLY A 6 -5.56 -15.17 -11.39
N ARG A 7 -5.77 -15.35 -10.08
CA ARG A 7 -6.82 -14.63 -9.35
C ARG A 7 -6.61 -13.12 -9.33
N VAL A 8 -5.38 -12.65 -9.10
CA VAL A 8 -5.05 -11.23 -9.15
C VAL A 8 -5.20 -10.69 -10.58
N ARG A 9 -4.73 -11.42 -11.60
CA ARG A 9 -4.93 -11.03 -13.01
C ARG A 9 -6.40 -10.88 -13.36
N SER A 10 -7.22 -11.87 -13.00
CA SER A 10 -8.67 -11.82 -13.23
C SER A 10 -9.34 -10.65 -12.53
N LEU A 11 -8.99 -10.39 -11.26
CA LEU A 11 -9.52 -9.25 -10.51
C LEU A 11 -9.13 -7.92 -11.17
N VAL A 12 -7.84 -7.72 -11.47
CA VAL A 12 -7.34 -6.49 -12.08
C VAL A 12 -8.01 -6.23 -13.44
N ALA A 13 -8.06 -7.25 -14.29
CA ALA A 13 -8.73 -7.18 -15.59
C ALA A 13 -10.23 -6.80 -15.44
N SER A 14 -10.92 -7.38 -14.45
CA SER A 14 -12.35 -7.13 -14.23
C SER A 14 -12.66 -5.66 -13.90
N THR A 15 -11.72 -4.92 -13.32
CA THR A 15 -11.94 -3.50 -12.99
C THR A 15 -12.14 -2.62 -14.23
N GLY A 16 -11.64 -3.06 -15.38
CA GLY A 16 -11.63 -2.31 -16.63
C GLY A 16 -10.66 -1.13 -16.66
N PHE A 17 -9.96 -0.81 -15.56
CA PHE A 17 -9.04 0.34 -15.47
C PHE A 17 -7.66 0.09 -16.08
N PHE A 18 -7.22 -1.17 -16.07
CA PHE A 18 -5.87 -1.56 -16.45
C PHE A 18 -5.81 -2.10 -17.88
N ASN A 19 -4.73 -1.78 -18.59
CA ASN A 19 -4.41 -2.39 -19.88
C ASN A 19 -3.81 -3.80 -19.71
N ALA A 20 -3.59 -4.52 -20.82
CA ALA A 20 -3.08 -5.89 -20.77
C ALA A 20 -1.70 -6.00 -20.10
N ALA A 21 -0.77 -5.09 -20.40
CA ALA A 21 0.56 -5.09 -19.79
C ALA A 21 0.49 -4.83 -18.28
N GLU A 22 -0.41 -3.94 -17.84
CA GLU A 22 -0.68 -3.69 -16.43
C GLU A 22 -1.25 -4.94 -15.72
N VAL A 23 -2.19 -5.66 -16.35
CA VAL A 23 -2.68 -6.95 -15.83
C VAL A 23 -1.55 -7.95 -15.69
N ASP A 24 -0.64 -8.02 -16.66
CA ASP A 24 0.50 -8.92 -16.61
C ASP A 24 1.45 -8.57 -15.47
N ILE A 25 1.80 -7.29 -15.31
CA ILE A 25 2.62 -6.76 -14.21
C ILE A 25 2.02 -7.15 -12.86
N ALA A 26 0.70 -7.01 -12.68
CA ALA A 26 0.06 -7.39 -11.43
C ALA A 26 0.29 -8.86 -11.07
N GLY A 27 0.25 -9.76 -12.06
CA GLY A 27 0.57 -11.18 -11.88
C GLY A 27 2.07 -11.45 -11.65
N GLU A 28 2.94 -10.70 -12.31
CA GLU A 28 4.40 -10.80 -12.13
C GLU A 28 4.81 -10.44 -10.69
N LEU A 29 4.23 -9.38 -10.11
CA LEU A 29 4.50 -8.99 -8.72
C LEU A 29 4.11 -10.08 -7.71
N VAL A 30 3.00 -10.79 -7.96
CA VAL A 30 2.59 -11.94 -7.15
C VAL A 30 3.57 -13.10 -7.32
N THR A 31 3.98 -13.38 -8.56
CA THR A 31 4.94 -14.45 -8.88
C THR A 31 6.29 -14.20 -8.20
N GLU A 32 6.77 -12.96 -8.25
CA GLU A 32 7.99 -12.51 -7.58
C GLU A 32 7.90 -12.75 -6.07
N ARG A 33 6.77 -12.41 -5.45
CA ARG A 33 6.53 -12.63 -4.02
C ARG A 33 6.47 -14.11 -3.64
N LEU A 34 5.86 -14.94 -4.47
CA LEU A 34 5.81 -16.39 -4.26
C LEU A 34 7.21 -17.02 -4.40
N THR A 35 8.01 -16.53 -5.36
CA THR A 35 9.33 -17.07 -5.67
C THR A 35 10.39 -16.64 -4.64
N LYS A 36 10.44 -15.35 -4.30
CA LYS A 36 11.52 -14.77 -3.48
C LYS A 36 11.17 -14.60 -2.01
N GLY A 37 9.90 -14.81 -1.65
CA GLY A 37 9.41 -14.55 -0.30
C GLY A 37 9.41 -13.05 0.00
N THR A 38 9.58 -12.67 1.26
CA THR A 38 9.58 -11.25 1.69
C THR A 38 10.68 -10.42 1.05
N ARG A 39 11.74 -11.07 0.55
CA ARG A 39 12.86 -10.40 -0.13
C ARG A 39 12.47 -9.77 -1.47
N SER A 40 11.29 -10.06 -2.02
CA SER A 40 10.80 -9.37 -3.21
C SER A 40 10.51 -7.88 -2.96
N GLY A 41 10.32 -7.47 -1.69
CA GLY A 41 9.86 -6.13 -1.35
C GLY A 41 8.36 -5.90 -1.58
N TYR A 42 7.66 -6.83 -2.24
CA TYR A 42 6.23 -6.74 -2.50
C TYR A 42 5.41 -7.47 -1.44
N HIS A 43 4.41 -6.78 -0.90
CA HIS A 43 3.51 -7.29 0.12
C HIS A 43 2.07 -7.12 -0.33
N PHE A 44 1.23 -8.09 0.05
CA PHE A 44 -0.16 -8.15 -0.42
C PHE A 44 -1.12 -8.25 0.76
N VAL A 45 -2.25 -7.57 0.64
CA VAL A 45 -3.46 -7.84 1.42
C VAL A 45 -4.50 -8.35 0.44
N LEU A 46 -4.99 -9.57 0.65
CA LEU A 46 -6.04 -10.17 -0.16
C LEU A 46 -7.36 -10.18 0.62
N ALA A 47 -8.46 -9.82 -0.05
CA ALA A 47 -9.81 -9.92 0.49
C ALA A 47 -10.62 -10.88 -0.37
N GLU A 48 -11.16 -11.92 0.27
CA GLU A 48 -11.83 -13.03 -0.40
C GLU A 48 -13.27 -13.17 0.09
N ARG A 49 -14.16 -13.59 -0.81
CA ARG A 49 -15.51 -14.08 -0.49
C ARG A 49 -15.60 -15.52 -0.99
N GLY A 50 -15.55 -16.47 -0.06
CA GLY A 50 -15.39 -17.88 -0.43
C GLY A 50 -14.07 -18.10 -1.16
N SER A 51 -14.09 -18.66 -2.37
CA SER A 51 -12.91 -18.85 -3.22
C SER A 51 -12.57 -17.64 -4.10
N THR A 52 -13.46 -16.64 -4.19
CA THR A 52 -13.28 -15.49 -5.10
C THR A 52 -12.47 -14.40 -4.43
N LEU A 53 -11.40 -13.96 -5.09
CA LEU A 53 -10.66 -12.76 -4.71
C LEU A 53 -11.45 -11.53 -5.16
N VAL A 54 -11.90 -10.70 -4.23
CA VAL A 54 -12.79 -9.56 -4.51
C VAL A 54 -12.13 -8.20 -4.33
N ALA A 55 -11.01 -8.15 -3.59
CA ALA A 55 -10.18 -6.96 -3.54
C ALA A 55 -8.75 -7.33 -3.15
N TYR A 56 -7.79 -6.48 -3.50
CA TYR A 56 -6.44 -6.58 -2.97
C TYR A 56 -5.76 -5.22 -2.84
N ALA A 57 -4.70 -5.18 -2.04
CA ALA A 57 -3.71 -4.11 -2.02
C ALA A 57 -2.30 -4.70 -2.20
N CYS A 58 -1.45 -4.02 -2.98
CA CYS A 58 -0.01 -4.30 -3.11
C CYS A 58 0.79 -3.09 -2.64
N TYR A 59 1.79 -3.32 -1.80
CA TYR A 59 2.63 -2.29 -1.21
C TYR A 59 4.06 -2.79 -0.96
N GLY A 60 5.00 -1.88 -0.73
CA GLY A 60 6.40 -2.22 -0.47
C GLY A 60 7.18 -1.08 0.16
N ALA A 61 8.32 -1.41 0.78
CA ALA A 61 9.25 -0.39 1.26
C ALA A 61 10.00 0.23 0.07
N ILE A 62 10.27 1.53 0.15
CA ILE A 62 11.10 2.22 -0.85
C ILE A 62 12.57 2.03 -0.44
N GLU A 63 13.30 1.23 -1.21
CA GLU A 63 14.72 0.95 -0.97
C GLU A 63 15.55 2.24 -0.90
N GLY A 64 16.51 2.26 0.03
CA GLY A 64 17.34 3.44 0.28
C GLY A 64 16.67 4.55 1.11
N THR A 65 15.42 4.38 1.55
CA THR A 65 14.72 5.35 2.41
C THR A 65 14.63 4.89 3.87
N ARG A 66 14.31 5.82 4.78
CA ARG A 66 14.09 5.52 6.21
C ARG A 66 12.61 5.60 6.55
N GLY A 67 11.87 4.54 6.21
CA GLY A 67 10.45 4.40 6.52
C GLY A 67 9.51 5.00 5.49
N SER A 68 9.91 5.07 4.22
CA SER A 68 8.97 5.38 3.13
C SER A 68 8.49 4.10 2.49
N PHE A 69 7.21 4.06 2.16
CA PHE A 69 6.56 2.92 1.52
C PHE A 69 5.76 3.39 0.32
N ASP A 70 5.71 2.57 -0.71
CA ASP A 70 4.76 2.73 -1.81
C ASP A 70 3.55 1.85 -1.56
N LEU A 71 2.36 2.44 -1.65
CA LEU A 71 1.13 1.75 -1.98
C LEU A 71 1.07 1.70 -3.50
N TYR A 72 1.50 0.57 -4.07
CA TYR A 72 1.47 0.39 -5.51
C TYR A 72 0.02 0.43 -5.98
N TRP A 73 -0.78 -0.58 -5.62
CA TRP A 73 -2.06 -0.83 -6.27
C TRP A 73 -3.12 -1.21 -5.26
N ILE A 74 -4.36 -0.73 -5.48
CA ILE A 74 -5.57 -1.26 -4.86
C ILE A 74 -6.54 -1.58 -5.99
N ALA A 75 -7.03 -2.82 -6.03
CA ALA A 75 -8.11 -3.20 -6.92
C ALA A 75 -9.28 -3.76 -6.12
N VAL A 76 -10.50 -3.41 -6.54
CA VAL A 76 -11.76 -3.91 -5.98
C VAL A 76 -12.64 -4.32 -7.15
N ALA A 77 -13.20 -5.53 -7.07
CA ALA A 77 -14.09 -6.08 -8.07
C ALA A 77 -15.25 -5.10 -8.33
N PRO A 78 -15.65 -4.84 -9.59
CA PRO A 78 -16.66 -3.83 -9.93
C PRO A 78 -17.93 -3.92 -9.09
N GLU A 79 -18.44 -5.13 -8.89
CA GLU A 79 -19.64 -5.42 -8.13
C GLU A 79 -19.49 -5.16 -6.63
N GLU A 80 -18.26 -5.03 -6.12
CA GLU A 80 -17.94 -4.74 -4.71
C GLU A 80 -17.47 -3.30 -4.47
N GLN A 81 -17.37 -2.48 -5.52
CA GLN A 81 -17.03 -1.07 -5.40
C GLN A 81 -18.12 -0.29 -4.65
N GLY A 82 -17.72 0.78 -3.95
CA GLY A 82 -18.63 1.57 -3.12
C GLY A 82 -19.08 0.90 -1.81
N LYS A 83 -18.76 -0.38 -1.57
CA LYS A 83 -19.13 -1.12 -0.34
C LYS A 83 -18.08 -1.05 0.78
N GLY A 84 -17.08 -0.17 0.64
CA GLY A 84 -16.02 0.03 1.63
C GLY A 84 -14.88 -0.99 1.59
N LEU A 85 -14.86 -1.98 0.67
CA LEU A 85 -13.75 -2.94 0.58
C LEU A 85 -12.40 -2.27 0.31
N GLY A 86 -12.36 -1.26 -0.56
CA GLY A 86 -11.14 -0.48 -0.82
C GLY A 86 -10.54 0.13 0.45
N VAL A 87 -11.40 0.66 1.32
CA VAL A 87 -10.99 1.22 2.63
C VAL A 87 -10.46 0.12 3.55
N GLN A 88 -11.11 -1.05 3.56
CA GLN A 88 -10.70 -2.17 4.41
C GLN A 88 -9.33 -2.73 4.00
N VAL A 89 -9.09 -2.97 2.70
CA VAL A 89 -7.78 -3.47 2.24
C VAL A 89 -6.68 -2.44 2.44
N PHE A 90 -6.97 -1.16 2.18
CA PHE A 90 -6.03 -0.07 2.47
C PHE A 90 -5.68 0.00 3.96
N THR A 91 -6.68 -0.03 4.85
CA THR A 91 -6.46 0.06 6.31
C THR A 91 -5.57 -1.07 6.82
N ARG A 92 -5.76 -2.28 6.30
CA ARG A 92 -4.89 -3.43 6.63
C ARG A 92 -3.46 -3.25 6.09
N ALA A 93 -3.32 -2.73 4.88
CA ALA A 93 -2.02 -2.44 4.30
C ALA A 93 -1.29 -1.33 5.10
N GLU A 94 -1.98 -0.25 5.45
CA GLU A 94 -1.45 0.82 6.30
C GLU A 94 -1.03 0.30 7.67
N ALA A 95 -1.84 -0.53 8.34
CA ALA A 95 -1.48 -1.12 9.62
C ALA A 95 -0.21 -1.98 9.52
N ALA A 96 -0.07 -2.75 8.44
CA ALA A 96 1.12 -3.55 8.19
C ALA A 96 2.35 -2.68 7.92
N MET A 97 2.22 -1.63 7.09
CA MET A 97 3.28 -0.65 6.84
C MET A 97 3.71 0.07 8.12
N ARG A 98 2.76 0.51 8.95
CA ARG A 98 3.03 1.11 10.27
C ARG A 98 3.83 0.18 11.17
N LYS A 99 3.42 -1.08 11.26
CA LYS A 99 4.14 -2.10 12.05
C LYS A 99 5.57 -2.33 11.53
N ALA A 100 5.80 -2.14 10.23
CA ALA A 100 7.11 -2.19 9.61
C ALA A 100 7.92 -0.88 9.70
N GLY A 101 7.43 0.13 10.44
CA GLY A 101 8.14 1.39 10.66
C GLY A 101 7.89 2.47 9.61
N ALA A 102 6.79 2.38 8.85
CA ALA A 102 6.41 3.43 7.91
C ALA A 102 6.17 4.78 8.61
N LYS A 103 6.75 5.82 8.02
CA LYS A 103 6.55 7.24 8.33
C LYS A 103 5.79 7.94 7.22
N HIS A 104 6.00 7.52 5.98
CA HIS A 104 5.29 8.04 4.81
C HIS A 104 4.81 6.88 3.94
N ILE A 105 3.59 7.00 3.44
CA ILE A 105 3.06 6.14 2.39
C ILE A 105 2.85 7.03 1.17
N TYR A 106 3.45 6.64 0.05
CA TYR A 106 3.26 7.25 -1.24
C TYR A 106 2.32 6.41 -2.08
N ALA A 107 1.54 7.07 -2.93
CA ALA A 107 0.73 6.42 -3.96
C ALA A 107 0.73 7.34 -5.18
N ASP A 108 0.65 6.80 -6.37
CA ASP A 108 0.50 7.61 -7.57
C ASP A 108 -0.61 7.10 -8.49
N THR A 109 -1.12 8.03 -9.31
CA THR A 109 -2.19 7.76 -10.25
C THR A 109 -2.18 8.79 -11.38
N SER A 110 -2.85 8.46 -12.49
CA SER A 110 -3.10 9.38 -13.60
C SER A 110 -3.87 10.65 -13.18
N SER A 111 -3.58 11.76 -13.84
CA SER A 111 -4.29 13.02 -13.69
C SER A 111 -5.58 13.12 -14.50
N SER A 112 -5.81 12.19 -15.45
CA SER A 112 -7.00 12.20 -16.30
C SER A 112 -8.31 12.09 -15.51
N ASP A 113 -9.42 12.56 -16.08
CA ASP A 113 -10.74 12.56 -15.42
C ASP A 113 -11.22 11.17 -15.03
N ARG A 114 -10.82 10.15 -15.81
CA ARG A 114 -11.07 8.74 -15.51
C ARG A 114 -10.60 8.34 -14.11
N TYR A 115 -9.51 8.94 -13.62
CA TYR A 115 -8.93 8.64 -12.31
C TYR A 115 -9.36 9.61 -11.21
N ALA A 116 -10.36 10.47 -11.45
CA ALA A 116 -10.90 11.36 -10.41
C ALA A 116 -11.40 10.60 -9.18
N GLY A 117 -12.03 9.43 -9.38
CA GLY A 117 -12.47 8.54 -8.29
C GLY A 117 -11.31 8.03 -7.43
N THR A 118 -10.20 7.65 -8.07
CA THR A 118 -8.96 7.19 -7.40
C THR A 118 -8.32 8.31 -6.60
N ARG A 119 -8.19 9.52 -7.18
CA ARG A 119 -7.69 10.70 -6.47
C ARG A 119 -8.55 11.06 -5.26
N GLY A 120 -9.88 11.06 -5.43
CA GLY A 120 -10.82 11.28 -4.33
C GLY A 120 -10.75 10.18 -3.26
N PHE A 121 -10.45 8.93 -3.63
CA PHE A 121 -10.21 7.86 -2.67
C PHE A 121 -8.96 8.15 -1.82
N TYR A 122 -7.82 8.50 -2.43
CA TYR A 122 -6.60 8.84 -1.68
C TYR A 122 -6.82 10.02 -0.73
N GLN A 123 -7.49 11.09 -1.18
CA GLN A 123 -7.82 12.24 -0.34
C GLN A 123 -8.67 11.84 0.88
N ARG A 124 -9.73 11.02 0.69
CA ARG A 124 -10.54 10.50 1.80
C ARG A 124 -9.75 9.63 2.76
N MET A 125 -8.72 8.93 2.28
CA MET A 125 -7.82 8.14 3.11
C MET A 125 -6.76 8.98 3.83
N GLY A 126 -6.77 10.31 3.67
CA GLY A 126 -5.87 11.23 4.35
C GLY A 126 -4.55 11.46 3.61
N PHE A 127 -4.48 11.13 2.32
CA PHE A 127 -3.37 11.53 1.48
C PHE A 127 -3.53 12.97 0.99
N THR A 128 -2.42 13.67 0.81
CA THR A 128 -2.33 14.97 0.16
C THR A 128 -1.52 14.84 -1.13
N GLU A 129 -1.85 15.65 -2.14
CA GLU A 129 -1.05 15.71 -3.36
C GLU A 129 0.31 16.36 -3.03
N GLU A 130 1.40 15.65 -3.32
CA GLU A 130 2.78 16.09 -3.06
C GLU A 130 3.43 16.64 -4.34
N ALA A 131 3.18 15.99 -5.48
CA ALA A 131 3.78 16.37 -6.74
C ALA A 131 2.89 15.99 -7.93
N ARG A 132 3.10 16.71 -9.03
CA ARG A 132 2.43 16.46 -10.30
C ARG A 132 3.43 16.58 -11.44
N LEU A 133 3.48 15.57 -12.29
CA LEU A 133 4.29 15.52 -13.49
C LEU A 133 3.36 15.56 -14.70
N SER A 134 3.40 16.66 -15.46
CA SER A 134 2.61 16.80 -16.69
C SER A 134 3.05 15.78 -17.74
N ASP A 135 2.09 15.30 -18.54
CA ASP A 135 2.32 14.44 -19.70
C ASP A 135 3.15 13.17 -19.45
N PHE A 136 3.14 12.66 -18.21
CA PHE A 136 3.95 11.51 -17.79
C PHE A 136 3.51 10.20 -18.46
N TYR A 137 2.20 9.95 -18.55
CA TYR A 137 1.65 8.76 -19.21
C TYR A 137 1.35 9.01 -20.69
N GLY A 138 1.20 10.29 -21.07
CA GLY A 138 1.00 10.75 -22.44
C GLY A 138 0.46 12.17 -22.47
N THR A 139 0.32 12.77 -23.65
CA THR A 139 -0.19 14.14 -23.80
C THR A 139 -1.56 14.30 -23.13
N GLY A 140 -1.66 15.24 -22.17
CA GLY A 140 -2.85 15.49 -21.37
C GLY A 140 -3.05 14.54 -20.18
N ASP A 141 -2.17 13.55 -20.00
CA ASP A 141 -2.23 12.57 -18.91
C ASP A 141 -0.93 12.55 -18.09
N GLY A 142 -0.95 13.31 -16.99
CA GLY A 142 0.14 13.40 -16.03
C GLY A 142 0.08 12.37 -14.91
N LYS A 143 1.17 12.28 -14.14
CA LYS A 143 1.25 11.50 -12.90
C LYS A 143 1.04 12.43 -11.71
N VAL A 144 0.12 12.05 -10.83
CA VAL A 144 -0.11 12.73 -9.55
C VAL A 144 0.40 11.84 -8.44
N ILE A 145 1.35 12.36 -7.65
CA ILE A 145 1.94 11.67 -6.51
C ILE A 145 1.28 12.19 -5.26
N TYR A 146 0.75 11.27 -4.46
CA TYR A 146 0.10 11.50 -3.19
C TYR A 146 0.99 10.99 -2.06
N VAL A 147 0.97 11.67 -0.92
CA VAL A 147 1.64 11.25 0.30
C VAL A 147 0.68 11.25 1.47
N LYS A 148 0.79 10.24 2.34
CA LYS A 148 0.20 10.23 3.67
C LYS A 148 1.31 10.15 4.71
N ALA A 149 1.51 11.23 5.44
CA ALA A 149 2.38 11.25 6.61
C ALA A 149 1.70 10.49 7.76
N LEU A 150 2.44 9.57 8.37
CA LEU A 150 1.98 8.78 9.49
C LEU A 150 2.57 9.40 10.77
N ALA A 151 1.69 9.69 11.74
CA ALA A 151 2.15 10.11 13.05
C ALA A 151 3.14 9.06 13.62
N PRO A 152 4.24 9.49 14.27
CA PRO A 152 5.16 8.57 14.91
C PRO A 152 4.39 7.65 15.85
N PHE A 153 4.72 6.35 15.83
CA PHE A 153 4.19 5.41 16.80
C PHE A 153 4.46 5.99 18.20
N PRO A 154 3.47 6.10 19.10
CA PRO A 154 3.76 6.57 20.45
C PRO A 154 4.89 5.69 21.01
N PRO A 155 5.92 6.29 21.66
CA PRO A 155 7.00 5.49 22.22
C PRO A 155 6.38 4.39 23.09
N PRO A 156 6.97 3.18 23.10
CA PRO A 156 6.46 2.10 23.94
C PRO A 156 6.27 2.66 25.36
N GLN A 157 5.05 2.52 25.90
CA GLN A 157 4.76 2.98 27.24
C GLN A 157 5.75 2.30 28.17
N ARG A 158 6.60 3.08 28.84
CA ARG A 158 7.46 2.53 29.90
C ARG A 158 6.54 1.89 30.92
N HIS A 159 6.70 0.60 31.16
CA HIS A 159 6.06 -0.05 32.27
C HIS A 159 6.51 0.67 33.56
N PRO A 160 5.59 1.05 34.46
CA PRO A 160 5.96 1.59 35.75
C PRO A 160 6.61 0.46 36.56
N GLY A 161 7.94 0.35 36.48
CA GLY A 161 8.69 -0.74 37.10
C GLY A 161 10.21 -0.73 36.87
N GLU A 162 10.71 -0.06 35.83
CA GLU A 162 12.16 0.17 35.69
C GLU A 162 12.60 1.31 36.61
N SER A 163 12.83 0.94 37.87
CA SER A 163 13.64 1.67 38.83
C SER A 163 14.96 2.09 38.17
N ARG A 164 15.27 3.39 38.21
CA ARG A 164 16.65 3.85 38.09
C ARG A 164 17.31 3.55 39.42
N ASP A 165 18.22 2.57 39.47
CA ASP A 165 19.18 2.48 40.58
C ASP A 165 20.04 3.75 40.59
N PRO A 166 20.04 4.54 41.67
CA PRO A 166 20.89 5.71 41.80
C PRO A 166 21.83 5.49 42.99
N ASP A 167 22.73 4.50 42.94
CA ASP A 167 23.95 4.54 43.77
C ASP A 167 24.88 3.37 43.44
N SER A 168 26.00 3.70 42.81
CA SER A 168 27.24 2.97 43.06
C SER A 168 28.33 4.02 43.21
N LYS A 169 28.32 4.67 44.37
CA LYS A 169 29.53 5.24 44.97
C LYS A 169 30.62 4.17 45.02
N GLU A 170 31.83 4.61 44.68
CA GLU A 170 33.10 3.91 44.93
C GLU A 170 33.20 3.36 46.36
N PRO A 171 34.12 2.41 46.57
CA PRO A 171 35.07 2.66 47.64
C PRO A 171 36.53 2.30 47.34
N SER A 172 37.38 3.19 47.89
CA SER A 172 38.79 3.06 48.36
C SER A 172 39.92 3.10 47.35
#